data_AF-A0A2N7VI42-F1
#
_entry.id   AF-A0A2N7VI42-F1
#
_cell.length_a   1.000
_cell.length_b   1.000
_cell.length_c   1.000
_cell.angle_alpha   90.00
_cell.angle_beta   90.00
_cell.angle_gamma   90.00
#
_symmetry.space_group_name_H-M   'P 1'
#
loop_
_entity.id
_entity.type
_entity.pdbx_description
1 polymer ?
#
loop_
_entity_poly.entity_id
_entity_poly.type
_entity_poly.pdbx_seq_one_letter_code
_entity_poly.pdbx_strand_id
1 'polypeptide(L)'
;MTPLLKPFSDSRDLPSLTNLFGETVRSLGFPCYAISRISRTRSRPRPRVDVETICTHYPNNWVQHYLQHDYGSVDPVHRVAFTHCVPYRWSDITVLNRAERRVLGEASDAGLSNGLSIPIHEPAGDVLLVNLSGPRSRACTILDVRLANLISVLFHQELERLRHVPDRGPALHLTPRQRECLHWVAEGKTSWEISVILGISHHTVAYHIAEAMKTLNVHSRTKAAVDASVYGLIQQ
;
A
#
# COMPACT_ATOMS: atom_id res chain seq x y z
N MET A 1 -18.71 -10.50 17.61
CA MET A 1 -17.81 -10.50 16.43
C MET A 1 -18.40 -11.26 15.24
N THR A 2 -18.85 -12.51 15.40
CA THR A 2 -19.48 -13.31 14.33
C THR A 2 -20.60 -12.63 13.50
N PRO A 3 -21.54 -11.85 14.10
CA PRO A 3 -22.58 -11.16 13.31
C PRO A 3 -22.05 -10.01 12.45
N LEU A 4 -20.86 -9.49 12.77
CA LEU A 4 -20.23 -8.40 12.01
C LEU A 4 -19.37 -8.93 10.86
N LEU A 5 -18.89 -10.18 10.94
CA LEU A 5 -18.03 -10.80 9.93
C LEU A 5 -18.80 -11.42 8.77
N LYS A 6 -19.94 -12.07 9.06
CA LYS A 6 -20.74 -12.78 8.05
C LYS A 6 -21.21 -11.89 6.87
N PRO A 7 -21.67 -10.65 7.10
CA PRO A 7 -22.07 -9.78 5.99
C PRO A 7 -20.92 -9.42 5.03
N PHE A 8 -19.69 -9.31 5.55
CA PHE A 8 -18.51 -9.04 4.72
C PHE A 8 -18.20 -10.23 3.81
N SER A 9 -18.19 -11.45 4.36
CA SER A 9 -17.93 -12.67 3.57
C SER A 9 -19.01 -12.96 2.51
N ASP A 10 -20.24 -12.51 2.77
CA ASP A 10 -21.37 -12.73 1.85
C ASP A 10 -21.40 -11.70 0.69
N SER A 11 -20.55 -10.66 0.73
CA SER A 11 -20.50 -9.62 -0.31
C SER A 11 -20.01 -10.20 -1.64
N ARG A 12 -20.72 -9.90 -2.74
CA ARG A 12 -20.43 -10.48 -4.07
C ARG A 12 -19.80 -9.52 -5.06
N ASP A 13 -19.77 -8.24 -4.72
CA ASP A 13 -19.26 -7.17 -5.56
C ASP A 13 -18.71 -6.01 -4.71
N LEU A 14 -17.90 -5.17 -5.35
CA LEU A 14 -17.24 -4.05 -4.71
C LEU A 14 -18.24 -3.01 -4.15
N PRO A 15 -19.30 -2.59 -4.87
CA PRO A 15 -20.30 -1.68 -4.32
C PRO A 15 -20.91 -2.16 -3.00
N SER A 16 -21.36 -3.42 -2.94
CA SER A 16 -21.94 -4.01 -1.72
C SER A 16 -20.96 -4.02 -0.56
N LEU A 17 -19.70 -4.39 -0.82
CA LEU A 17 -18.63 -4.40 0.18
C LEU A 17 -18.35 -2.97 0.70
N THR A 18 -18.27 -1.98 -0.19
CA THR A 18 -17.98 -0.58 0.17
C THR A 18 -19.13 0.08 0.94
N ASN A 19 -20.39 -0.29 0.63
CA ASN A 19 -21.57 0.19 1.36
C ASN A 19 -21.59 -0.38 2.79
N LEU A 20 -21.40 -1.69 2.94
CA LEU A 20 -21.33 -2.36 4.23
C LEU A 20 -20.20 -1.80 5.11
N PHE A 21 -19.03 -1.58 4.51
CA PHE A 21 -17.92 -0.91 5.19
C PHE A 21 -18.33 0.48 5.70
N GLY A 22 -18.92 1.29 4.83
CA GLY A 22 -19.38 2.65 5.15
C GLY A 22 -20.39 2.70 6.29
N GLU A 23 -21.38 1.81 6.28
CA GLU A 23 -22.36 1.67 7.38
C GLU A 23 -21.67 1.32 8.70
N THR A 24 -20.73 0.39 8.65
CA THR A 24 -20.02 -0.09 9.84
C THR A 24 -19.17 1.02 10.45
N VAL A 25 -18.33 1.72 9.67
CA VAL A 25 -17.48 2.80 10.19
C VAL A 25 -18.27 4.04 10.59
N ARG A 26 -19.42 4.30 9.96
CA ARG A 26 -20.35 5.35 10.39
C ARG A 26 -20.88 5.08 11.80
N SER A 27 -21.22 3.83 12.12
CA SER A 27 -21.64 3.46 13.49
C SER A 27 -20.55 3.70 14.54
N LEU A 28 -19.27 3.58 14.15
CA LEU A 28 -18.10 3.90 14.97
C LEU A 28 -17.83 5.40 15.10
N GLY A 29 -18.57 6.25 14.37
CA GLY A 29 -18.45 7.70 14.43
C GLY A 29 -17.69 8.35 13.28
N PHE A 30 -17.42 7.59 12.21
CA PHE A 30 -16.75 8.07 11.00
C PHE A 30 -17.72 8.13 9.83
N PRO A 31 -18.51 9.21 9.68
CA PRO A 31 -19.46 9.37 8.59
C PRO A 31 -18.78 9.55 7.22
N CYS A 32 -17.54 10.04 7.20
CA CYS A 32 -16.78 10.29 5.98
C CYS A 32 -15.62 9.30 5.88
N TYR A 33 -15.43 8.71 4.70
CA TYR A 33 -14.32 7.79 4.46
C TYR A 33 -13.82 7.84 3.01
N ALA A 34 -12.57 7.44 2.81
CA ALA A 34 -12.00 7.16 1.50
C ALA A 34 -11.09 5.94 1.61
N ILE A 35 -11.14 5.08 0.61
CA ILE A 35 -10.25 3.92 0.48
C ILE A 35 -9.55 4.05 -0.85
N SER A 36 -8.23 4.13 -0.80
CA SER A 36 -7.38 4.29 -1.97
C SER A 36 -6.15 3.42 -1.83
N ARG A 37 -5.65 2.90 -2.95
CA ARG A 37 -4.33 2.30 -3.03
C ARG A 37 -3.33 3.37 -3.47
N ILE A 38 -2.26 3.50 -2.71
CA ILE A 38 -1.18 4.45 -3.01
C ILE A 38 0.12 3.72 -3.33
N SER A 39 0.77 4.16 -4.39
CA SER A 39 1.99 3.52 -4.92
C SER A 39 3.08 4.55 -5.09
N ARG A 40 4.32 4.20 -4.70
CA ARG A 40 5.49 5.04 -5.01
C ARG A 40 6.02 4.69 -6.39
N THR A 41 5.64 5.48 -7.39
CA THR A 41 6.26 5.36 -8.70
C THR A 41 7.72 5.85 -8.61
N ARG A 42 8.66 4.95 -8.88
CA ARG A 42 10.11 5.27 -8.93
C ARG A 42 10.54 5.82 -10.30
N SER A 43 9.60 6.09 -11.21
CA SER A 43 9.86 6.66 -12.53
C SER A 43 10.35 8.11 -12.43
N ARG A 44 11.47 8.40 -13.10
CA ARG A 44 12.06 9.75 -13.22
C ARG A 44 11.12 10.68 -14.03
N PRO A 45 11.08 12.01 -13.75
CA PRO A 45 12.11 12.79 -13.04
C PRO A 45 11.83 13.10 -11.57
N ARG A 46 10.65 12.76 -11.02
CA ARG A 46 10.31 12.96 -9.60
C ARG A 46 9.49 11.78 -9.09
N PRO A 47 9.76 11.28 -7.87
CA PRO A 47 8.89 10.29 -7.25
C PRO A 47 7.48 10.87 -7.15
N ARG A 48 6.51 10.21 -7.77
CA ARG A 48 5.09 10.55 -7.68
C ARG A 48 4.38 9.49 -6.87
N VAL A 49 3.43 9.92 -6.05
CA VAL A 49 2.47 9.03 -5.44
C VAL A 49 1.35 8.85 -6.46
N ASP A 50 1.20 7.65 -6.99
CA ASP A 50 0.01 7.27 -7.76
C ASP A 50 -1.09 6.88 -6.79
N VAL A 51 -2.33 7.24 -7.11
CA VAL A 51 -3.49 7.09 -6.22
C VAL A 51 -4.64 6.45 -6.99
N GLU A 52 -4.84 5.15 -6.79
CA GLU A 52 -6.02 4.42 -7.27
C GLU A 52 -7.13 4.54 -6.22
N THR A 53 -8.19 5.29 -6.53
CA THR A 53 -9.35 5.41 -5.62
C THR A 53 -10.28 4.22 -5.79
N ILE A 54 -10.47 3.44 -4.71
CA ILE A 54 -11.39 2.30 -4.69
C ILE A 54 -12.81 2.77 -4.36
N CYS A 55 -12.94 3.60 -3.32
CA CYS A 55 -14.20 4.26 -3.00
C CYS A 55 -13.98 5.53 -2.17
N THR A 56 -14.92 6.47 -2.24
CA THR A 56 -14.92 7.65 -1.40
C THR A 56 -16.34 8.10 -1.07
N HIS A 57 -16.52 8.55 0.17
CA HIS A 57 -17.71 9.20 0.70
C HIS A 57 -17.34 10.53 1.37
N TYR A 58 -16.35 11.22 0.80
CA TYR A 58 -16.01 12.59 1.14
C TYR A 58 -16.93 13.59 0.43
N PRO A 59 -17.05 14.83 0.95
CA PRO A 59 -17.75 15.89 0.25
C PRO A 59 -17.23 16.07 -1.19
N ASN A 60 -18.13 16.11 -2.18
CA ASN A 60 -17.75 16.16 -3.60
C ASN A 60 -16.89 17.38 -3.94
N ASN A 61 -17.14 18.53 -3.30
CA ASN A 61 -16.33 19.73 -3.46
C ASN A 61 -14.88 19.50 -3.01
N TRP A 62 -14.66 18.77 -1.91
CA TRP A 62 -13.33 18.40 -1.46
C TRP A 62 -12.65 17.45 -2.43
N VAL A 63 -13.35 16.40 -2.89
CA VAL A 63 -12.79 15.43 -3.85
C VAL A 63 -12.35 16.13 -5.14
N GLN A 64 -13.19 17.01 -5.69
CA GLN A 64 -12.86 17.78 -6.89
C GLN A 64 -11.67 18.71 -6.68
N HIS A 65 -11.66 19.45 -5.56
CA HIS A 65 -10.56 20.34 -5.19
C HIS A 65 -9.23 19.59 -5.03
N TYR A 66 -9.26 18.43 -4.38
CA TYR A 66 -8.10 17.56 -4.15
C TYR A 66 -7.48 17.09 -5.46
N LEU A 67 -8.31 16.65 -6.42
CA LEU A 67 -7.87 16.20 -7.73
C LEU A 67 -7.33 17.35 -8.59
N GLN A 68 -7.99 18.52 -8.58
CA GLN A 68 -7.56 19.69 -9.36
C GLN A 68 -6.19 20.21 -8.94
N HIS A 69 -5.83 20.06 -7.66
CA HIS A 69 -4.55 20.52 -7.11
C HIS A 69 -3.47 19.43 -7.04
N ASP A 70 -3.75 18.21 -7.54
CA ASP A 70 -2.81 17.08 -7.51
C ASP A 70 -2.26 16.79 -6.09
N TYR A 71 -3.13 16.83 -5.08
CA TYR A 71 -2.71 16.68 -3.68
C TYR A 71 -2.15 15.30 -3.35
N GLY A 72 -2.36 14.27 -4.18
CA GLY A 72 -1.89 12.91 -3.93
C GLY A 72 -0.40 12.82 -3.60
N SER A 73 0.45 13.60 -4.26
CA SER A 73 1.91 13.61 -4.03
C SER A 73 2.37 14.54 -2.89
N VAL A 74 1.49 15.40 -2.39
CA VAL A 74 1.78 16.41 -1.35
C VAL A 74 1.13 16.04 -0.02
N ASP A 75 0.15 15.13 -0.02
CA ASP A 75 -0.62 14.76 1.14
C ASP A 75 0.27 14.12 2.23
N PRO A 76 0.38 14.74 3.42
CA PRO A 76 1.18 14.18 4.50
C PRO A 76 0.63 12.84 4.99
N VAL A 77 -0.67 12.58 4.83
CA VAL A 77 -1.30 11.31 5.16
C VAL A 77 -0.71 10.20 4.28
N HIS A 78 -0.59 10.42 2.96
CA HIS A 78 0.06 9.45 2.08
C HIS A 78 1.55 9.25 2.42
N ARG A 79 2.27 10.34 2.72
CA ARG A 79 3.68 10.23 3.11
C ARG A 79 3.87 9.34 4.34
N VAL A 80 3.06 9.55 5.38
CA VAL A 80 3.13 8.81 6.65
C VAL A 80 2.73 7.35 6.45
N ALA A 81 1.70 7.08 5.63
CA ALA A 81 1.21 5.73 5.34
C ALA A 81 2.28 4.75 4.85
N PHE A 82 3.28 5.21 4.08
CA PHE A 82 4.40 4.37 3.62
C PHE A 82 5.39 3.94 4.71
N THR A 83 5.25 4.46 5.94
CA THR A 83 6.20 4.21 7.04
C THR A 83 5.52 3.78 8.34
N HIS A 84 4.21 3.96 8.45
CA HIS A 84 3.43 3.56 9.62
C HIS A 84 2.71 2.25 9.34
N CYS A 85 2.83 1.27 10.24
CA CYS A 85 2.15 -0.03 10.11
C CYS A 85 0.92 -0.17 11.02
N VAL A 86 0.52 0.92 11.69
CA VAL A 86 -0.60 0.96 12.63
C VAL A 86 -1.46 2.20 12.38
N PRO A 87 -2.73 2.22 12.83
CA PRO A 87 -3.58 3.39 12.70
C PRO A 87 -2.96 4.64 13.33
N TYR A 88 -3.08 5.78 12.66
CA TYR A 88 -2.59 7.07 13.15
C TYR A 88 -3.58 8.19 12.88
N ARG A 89 -3.63 9.20 13.76
CA ARG A 89 -4.48 10.37 13.55
C ARG A 89 -3.75 11.41 12.71
N TRP A 90 -4.51 12.17 11.93
CA TRP A 90 -3.94 13.29 11.15
C TRP A 90 -3.35 14.37 12.06
N SER A 91 -3.91 14.54 13.27
CA SER A 91 -3.40 15.44 14.30
C SER A 91 -2.01 15.08 14.83
N ASP A 92 -1.62 13.81 14.71
CA ASP A 92 -0.36 13.30 15.25
C ASP A 92 0.80 13.52 14.25
N ILE A 93 0.49 13.99 13.04
CA ILE A 93 1.47 14.36 12.01
C ILE A 93 2.02 15.76 12.31
N THR A 94 3.08 15.83 13.11
CA THR A 94 3.63 17.10 13.61
C THR A 94 4.61 17.77 12.64
N VAL A 95 5.39 16.99 11.89
CA VAL A 95 6.40 17.50 10.95
C VAL A 95 5.74 17.74 9.58
N LEU A 96 5.32 18.98 9.34
CA LEU A 96 4.62 19.41 8.13
C LEU A 96 5.33 20.59 7.45
N ASN A 97 5.56 20.47 6.14
CA ASN A 97 5.93 21.59 5.29
C ASN A 97 4.71 22.50 4.98
N ARG A 98 4.93 23.62 4.28
CA ARG A 98 3.86 24.60 3.99
C ARG A 98 2.73 24.01 3.14
N ALA A 99 3.06 23.16 2.17
CA ALA A 99 2.07 22.56 1.28
C ALA A 99 1.27 21.47 1.99
N GLU A 100 1.92 20.63 2.79
CA GLU A 100 1.26 19.63 3.64
C GLU A 100 0.29 20.25 4.65
N ARG A 101 0.72 21.35 5.30
CA ARG A 101 -0.14 22.10 6.24
C ARG A 101 -1.38 22.68 5.54
N ARG A 102 -1.23 23.12 4.28
CA ARG A 102 -2.36 23.60 3.46
C ARG A 102 -3.35 22.47 3.22
N VAL A 103 -2.89 21.29 2.79
CA VAL A 103 -3.78 20.14 2.52
C VAL A 103 -4.62 19.80 3.75
N LEU A 104 -4.01 19.65 4.94
CA LEU A 104 -4.75 19.32 6.16
C LEU A 104 -5.66 20.48 6.64
N GLY A 105 -5.25 21.73 6.42
CA GLY A 105 -6.07 22.90 6.74
C GLY A 105 -7.33 22.95 5.89
N GLU A 106 -7.19 22.83 4.58
CA GLU A 106 -8.33 22.86 3.64
C GLU A 106 -9.23 21.62 3.80
N ALA A 107 -8.66 20.45 4.12
CA ALA A 107 -9.44 19.27 4.49
C ALA A 107 -10.30 19.56 5.74
N SER A 108 -9.72 20.19 6.76
CA SER A 108 -10.44 20.61 7.96
C SER A 108 -11.55 21.61 7.64
N ASP A 109 -11.31 22.58 6.76
CA ASP A 109 -12.31 23.57 6.32
C ASP A 109 -13.46 22.89 5.55
N ALA A 110 -13.17 21.81 4.82
CA ALA A 110 -14.17 20.95 4.19
C ALA A 110 -14.88 20.00 5.17
N GLY A 111 -14.64 20.10 6.48
CA GLY A 111 -15.26 19.28 7.51
C GLY A 111 -14.52 17.98 7.84
N LEU A 112 -13.36 17.73 7.22
CA LEU A 112 -12.51 16.55 7.45
C LEU A 112 -11.44 16.86 8.49
N SER A 113 -11.84 16.95 9.75
CA SER A 113 -11.04 17.61 10.79
C SER A 113 -10.61 16.70 11.95
N ASN A 114 -11.22 15.53 12.11
CA ASN A 114 -10.83 14.47 13.05
C ASN A 114 -10.60 13.17 12.27
N GLY A 115 -9.48 13.14 11.54
CA GLY A 115 -9.17 12.05 10.63
C GLY A 115 -8.27 10.98 11.25
N LEU A 116 -8.54 9.74 10.86
CA LEU A 116 -7.83 8.52 11.22
C LEU A 116 -7.44 7.80 9.93
N SER A 117 -6.19 7.39 9.83
CA SER A 117 -5.70 6.63 8.68
C SER A 117 -5.21 5.27 9.12
N ILE A 118 -5.57 4.24 8.36
CA ILE A 118 -5.25 2.84 8.63
C ILE A 118 -4.50 2.31 7.39
N PRO A 119 -3.17 2.23 7.45
CA PRO A 119 -2.37 1.70 6.37
C PRO A 119 -2.33 0.17 6.40
N ILE A 120 -2.61 -0.47 5.26
CA ILE A 120 -2.45 -1.90 5.04
C ILE A 120 -1.43 -2.07 3.92
N HIS A 121 -0.24 -2.57 4.27
CA HIS A 121 0.84 -2.75 3.30
C HIS A 121 0.60 -4.00 2.45
N GLU A 122 0.68 -3.81 1.14
CA GLU A 122 0.50 -4.84 0.13
C GLU A 122 1.87 -5.24 -0.46
N PRO A 123 1.95 -6.36 -1.21
CA PRO A 123 3.14 -6.73 -1.95
C PRO A 123 3.62 -5.59 -2.87
N ALA A 124 4.89 -5.63 -3.27
CA ALA A 124 5.52 -4.60 -4.11
C ALA A 124 5.66 -3.19 -3.50
N GLY A 125 5.23 -2.99 -2.25
CA GLY A 125 5.37 -1.71 -1.53
C GLY A 125 4.19 -0.74 -1.73
N ASP A 126 3.09 -1.24 -2.28
CA ASP A 126 1.82 -0.52 -2.32
C ASP A 126 1.19 -0.47 -0.92
N VAL A 127 0.36 0.54 -0.68
CA VAL A 127 -0.40 0.67 0.57
C VAL A 127 -1.87 0.87 0.23
N LEU A 128 -2.71 -0.06 0.64
CA LEU A 128 -4.13 0.18 0.75
C LEU A 128 -4.37 1.06 1.99
N LEU A 129 -4.81 2.28 1.75
CA LEU A 129 -5.00 3.27 2.78
C LEU A 129 -6.49 3.53 3.00
N VAL A 130 -6.95 3.21 4.21
CA VAL A 130 -8.29 3.55 4.66
C VAL A 130 -8.22 4.85 5.47
N ASN A 131 -8.86 5.89 4.95
CA ASN A 131 -8.97 7.18 5.60
C ASN A 131 -10.39 7.37 6.12
N LEU A 132 -10.53 7.61 7.41
CA LEU A 132 -11.80 7.83 8.11
C LEU A 132 -11.81 9.24 8.68
N SER A 133 -12.95 9.91 8.69
CA SER A 133 -13.11 11.22 9.32
C SER A 133 -14.47 11.37 9.96
N GLY A 134 -14.49 12.04 11.11
CA GLY A 134 -15.70 12.38 11.84
C GLY A 134 -15.66 13.79 12.43
N PRO A 135 -16.73 14.18 13.14
CA PRO A 135 -16.80 15.48 13.78
C PRO A 135 -15.79 15.59 14.92
N ARG A 136 -15.18 16.77 15.08
CA ARG A 136 -14.26 17.08 16.19
C ARG A 136 -14.88 16.91 17.58
N SER A 137 -16.20 17.08 17.69
CA SER A 137 -16.92 16.94 18.96
C SER A 137 -16.96 15.50 19.48
N ARG A 138 -16.68 14.50 18.64
CA ARG A 138 -16.66 13.09 19.05
C ARG A 138 -15.21 12.64 19.27
N ALA A 139 -14.86 12.38 20.52
CA ALA A 139 -13.63 11.69 20.86
C ALA A 139 -13.73 10.22 20.43
N CYS A 140 -12.80 9.75 19.59
CA CYS A 140 -12.68 8.33 19.27
C CYS A 140 -11.91 7.63 20.39
N THR A 141 -12.52 6.61 20.99
CA THR A 141 -11.87 5.78 21.99
C THR A 141 -10.80 4.90 21.35
N ILE A 142 -9.89 4.35 22.15
CA ILE A 142 -8.92 3.35 21.65
C ILE A 142 -9.61 2.11 21.07
N LEU A 143 -10.79 1.75 21.59
CA LEU A 143 -11.57 0.63 21.09
C LEU A 143 -12.16 0.91 19.71
N ASP A 144 -12.67 2.12 19.48
CA ASP A 144 -13.18 2.53 18.15
C ASP A 144 -12.08 2.43 17.08
N VAL A 145 -10.86 2.89 17.41
CA VAL A 145 -9.69 2.82 16.52
C VAL A 145 -9.32 1.36 16.22
N ARG A 146 -9.31 0.49 17.24
CA ARG A 146 -9.00 -0.94 17.07
C ARG A 146 -10.06 -1.67 16.24
N LEU A 147 -11.34 -1.35 16.44
CA LEU A 147 -12.44 -1.91 15.66
C LEU A 147 -12.36 -1.44 14.20
N ALA A 148 -12.13 -0.15 13.97
CA ALA A 148 -11.94 0.41 12.64
C ALA A 148 -10.77 -0.28 11.91
N ASN A 149 -9.66 -0.54 12.60
CA ASN A 149 -8.53 -1.29 12.06
C ASN A 149 -8.93 -2.71 11.66
N LEU A 150 -9.61 -3.45 12.54
CA LEU A 150 -10.05 -4.81 12.27
C LEU A 150 -10.99 -4.88 11.05
N ILE A 151 -11.95 -3.95 10.96
CA ILE A 151 -12.89 -3.86 9.83
C ILE A 151 -12.16 -3.50 8.53
N SER A 152 -11.14 -2.65 8.60
CA SER A 152 -10.31 -2.28 7.44
C SER A 152 -9.51 -3.47 6.91
N VAL A 153 -8.93 -4.27 7.82
CA VAL A 153 -8.23 -5.51 7.44
C VAL A 153 -9.19 -6.53 6.83
N LEU A 154 -10.40 -6.68 7.39
CA LEU A 154 -11.42 -7.56 6.83
C LEU A 154 -11.89 -7.08 5.44
N PHE A 155 -12.10 -5.77 5.27
CA PHE A 155 -12.43 -5.18 3.97
C PHE A 155 -11.35 -5.50 2.93
N HIS A 156 -10.07 -5.36 3.29
CA HIS A 156 -8.96 -5.72 2.40
C HIS A 156 -8.99 -7.19 1.99
N GLN A 157 -9.22 -8.11 2.92
CA GLN A 157 -9.32 -9.55 2.62
C GLN A 157 -10.45 -9.85 1.61
N GLU A 158 -11.62 -9.25 1.80
CA GLU A 158 -12.75 -9.42 0.89
C GLU A 158 -12.54 -8.72 -0.44
N LEU A 159 -11.89 -7.55 -0.45
CA LEU A 159 -11.49 -6.86 -1.67
C LEU A 159 -10.59 -7.77 -2.53
N GLU A 160 -9.57 -8.38 -1.93
CA GLU A 160 -8.68 -9.28 -2.65
C GLU A 160 -9.39 -10.57 -3.08
N ARG A 161 -10.32 -11.11 -2.28
CA ARG A 161 -11.18 -12.23 -2.71
C ARG A 161 -12.03 -11.87 -3.93
N LEU A 162 -12.57 -10.66 -3.99
CA LEU A 162 -13.37 -10.18 -5.14
C LEU A 162 -12.50 -9.87 -6.36
N ARG A 163 -11.26 -9.39 -6.14
CA ARG A 163 -10.29 -9.08 -7.19
C ARG A 163 -9.54 -10.31 -7.71
N HIS A 164 -9.60 -11.44 -7.03
CA HIS A 164 -8.98 -12.69 -7.46
C HIS A 164 -9.53 -13.15 -8.82
N VAL A 165 -8.94 -12.62 -9.87
CA VAL A 165 -8.66 -13.32 -11.11
C VAL A 165 -7.66 -14.41 -10.73
N PRO A 166 -7.88 -15.70 -11.08
CA PRO A 166 -6.90 -16.75 -10.81
C PRO A 166 -5.56 -16.30 -11.33
N ASP A 167 -4.56 -16.32 -10.45
CA ASP A 167 -3.18 -15.85 -10.62
C ASP A 167 -2.73 -15.78 -12.09
N ARG A 168 -2.85 -14.59 -12.69
CA ARG A 168 -2.33 -14.27 -14.04
C ARG A 168 -1.12 -13.33 -13.97
N GLY A 169 -0.51 -13.16 -12.80
CA GLY A 169 0.90 -12.81 -12.79
C GLY A 169 1.65 -14.01 -13.39
N PRO A 170 2.70 -13.84 -14.20
CA PRO A 170 3.63 -14.95 -14.35
C PRO A 170 4.01 -15.31 -12.91
N ALA A 171 3.71 -16.53 -12.47
CA ALA A 171 4.36 -17.05 -11.29
C ALA A 171 5.86 -16.97 -11.66
N LEU A 172 6.53 -15.91 -11.19
CA LEU A 172 7.90 -15.56 -11.54
C LEU A 172 8.77 -16.59 -10.84
N HIS A 173 8.77 -17.80 -11.39
CA HIS A 173 9.45 -18.95 -10.86
C HIS A 173 10.92 -18.81 -11.22
N LEU A 174 11.62 -18.01 -10.42
CA LEU A 174 13.07 -18.08 -10.37
C LEU A 174 13.45 -19.47 -9.88
N THR A 175 14.35 -20.13 -10.62
CA THR A 175 14.92 -21.41 -10.17
C THR A 175 15.68 -21.22 -8.84
N PRO A 176 15.88 -22.27 -8.03
CA PRO A 176 16.70 -22.17 -6.83
C PRO A 176 18.06 -21.50 -7.05
N ARG A 177 18.75 -21.83 -8.15
CA ARG A 177 20.04 -21.23 -8.51
C ARG A 177 19.95 -19.77 -8.90
N GLN A 178 18.90 -19.37 -9.61
CA GLN A 178 18.65 -17.95 -9.90
C GLN A 178 18.43 -17.15 -8.62
N ARG A 179 17.65 -17.70 -7.68
CA ARG A 179 17.40 -17.08 -6.36
C ARG A 179 18.69 -16.94 -5.55
N GLU A 180 19.50 -17.99 -5.45
CA GLU A 180 20.80 -17.93 -4.76
C GLU A 180 21.73 -16.88 -5.38
N CYS A 181 21.83 -16.84 -6.73
CA CYS A 181 22.65 -15.84 -7.40
C CYS A 181 22.15 -14.41 -7.11
N LEU A 182 20.84 -14.17 -7.19
CA LEU A 182 20.25 -12.85 -6.90
C LEU A 182 20.36 -12.45 -5.42
N HIS A 183 20.28 -13.41 -4.49
CA HIS A 183 20.54 -13.17 -3.06
C HIS A 183 21.95 -12.58 -2.87
N TRP A 184 22.97 -13.22 -3.43
CA TRP A 184 24.33 -12.68 -3.33
C TRP A 184 24.54 -11.38 -4.11
N VAL A 185 23.79 -11.14 -5.20
CA VAL A 185 23.77 -9.81 -5.85
C VAL A 185 23.19 -8.76 -4.91
N ALA A 186 22.14 -9.07 -4.14
CA ALA A 186 21.57 -8.17 -3.13
C ALA A 186 22.59 -7.84 -2.03
N GLU A 187 23.40 -8.84 -1.63
CA GLU A 187 24.53 -8.68 -0.69
C GLU A 187 25.76 -7.97 -1.30
N GLY A 188 25.65 -7.45 -2.52
CA GLY A 188 26.70 -6.67 -3.18
C GLY A 188 27.85 -7.50 -3.75
N LYS A 189 27.71 -8.82 -3.88
CA LYS A 189 28.77 -9.69 -4.42
C LYS A 189 28.89 -9.60 -5.93
N THR A 190 30.14 -9.61 -6.39
CA THR A 190 30.50 -9.75 -7.79
C THR A 190 30.24 -11.17 -8.29
N SER A 191 30.10 -11.35 -9.61
CA SER A 191 29.92 -12.70 -10.18
C SER A 191 31.07 -13.65 -9.83
N TRP A 192 32.28 -13.14 -9.63
CA TRP A 192 33.43 -13.95 -9.23
C TRP A 192 33.31 -14.42 -7.78
N GLU A 193 33.00 -13.53 -6.84
CA GLU A 193 32.78 -13.92 -5.45
C GLU A 193 31.62 -14.92 -5.32
N ILE A 194 30.52 -14.69 -6.05
CA ILE A 194 29.38 -15.62 -6.08
C ILE A 194 29.81 -17.00 -6.59
N SER A 195 30.68 -17.04 -7.61
CA SER A 195 31.19 -18.29 -8.16
C SER A 195 32.00 -19.09 -7.12
N VAL A 196 32.81 -18.39 -6.32
CA VAL A 196 33.56 -18.97 -5.21
C VAL A 196 32.61 -19.47 -4.11
N ILE A 197 31.60 -18.67 -3.75
CA ILE A 197 30.64 -19.01 -2.68
C ILE A 197 29.78 -20.23 -3.07
N LEU A 198 29.28 -20.28 -4.31
CA LEU A 198 28.36 -21.33 -4.77
C LEU A 198 29.07 -22.56 -5.34
N GLY A 199 30.40 -22.53 -5.48
CA GLY A 199 31.18 -23.64 -6.04
C GLY A 199 30.89 -23.92 -7.53
N ILE A 200 30.56 -22.88 -8.30
CA ILE A 200 30.25 -22.97 -9.75
C ILE A 200 31.13 -21.99 -10.54
N SER A 201 31.14 -22.08 -11.87
CA SER A 201 31.95 -21.17 -12.68
C SER A 201 31.37 -19.74 -12.73
N HIS A 202 32.24 -18.74 -12.90
CA HIS A 202 31.85 -17.35 -13.15
C HIS A 202 30.84 -17.21 -14.31
N HIS A 203 31.04 -17.99 -15.38
CA HIS A 203 30.14 -18.02 -16.52
C HIS A 203 28.75 -18.57 -16.16
N THR A 204 28.70 -19.61 -15.33
CA THR A 204 27.45 -20.20 -14.83
C THR A 204 26.67 -19.20 -13.97
N VAL A 205 27.35 -18.43 -13.11
CA VAL A 205 26.72 -17.34 -12.35
C VAL A 205 26.13 -16.28 -13.28
N ALA A 206 26.91 -15.82 -14.26
CA ALA A 206 26.46 -14.82 -15.23
C ALA A 206 25.23 -15.29 -16.01
N TYR A 207 25.20 -16.57 -16.42
CA TYR A 207 24.06 -17.20 -17.08
C TYR A 207 22.80 -17.18 -16.20
N HIS A 208 22.89 -17.61 -14.93
CA HIS A 208 21.75 -17.61 -14.03
C HIS A 208 21.21 -16.20 -13.77
N ILE A 209 22.09 -15.20 -13.59
CA ILE A 209 21.67 -13.81 -13.41
C ILE A 209 20.96 -13.29 -14.67
N ALA A 210 21.47 -13.59 -15.87
CA ALA A 210 20.86 -13.15 -17.13
C ALA A 210 19.46 -13.75 -17.35
N GLU A 211 19.29 -15.05 -17.07
CA GLU A 211 17.97 -15.68 -17.15
C GLU A 211 17.01 -15.12 -16.09
N ALA A 212 17.49 -14.86 -14.87
CA ALA A 212 16.66 -14.23 -13.83
C ALA A 212 16.21 -12.81 -14.24
N MET A 213 17.11 -12.02 -14.83
CA MET A 213 16.81 -10.70 -15.38
C MET A 213 15.75 -10.75 -16.49
N LYS A 214 15.82 -11.75 -17.37
CA LYS A 214 14.82 -11.99 -18.41
C LYS A 214 13.46 -12.39 -17.82
N THR A 215 13.44 -13.30 -16.85
CA THR A 215 12.22 -13.69 -16.13
C THR A 215 11.55 -12.48 -15.48
N LEU A 216 12.33 -11.62 -14.83
CA LEU A 216 11.85 -10.42 -14.16
C LEU A 216 11.60 -9.22 -15.10
N ASN A 217 11.89 -9.36 -16.40
CA ASN A 217 11.80 -8.28 -17.40
C ASN A 217 12.58 -7.01 -17.03
N VAL A 218 13.84 -7.17 -16.64
CA VAL A 218 14.73 -6.06 -16.26
C VAL A 218 16.10 -6.15 -16.94
N HIS A 219 16.78 -5.01 -17.05
CA HIS A 219 18.08 -4.90 -17.74
C HIS A 219 19.27 -4.64 -16.79
N SER A 220 19.06 -4.70 -15.47
CA SER A 220 20.13 -4.54 -14.47
C SER A 220 20.05 -5.66 -13.44
N ARG A 221 21.18 -6.30 -13.15
CA ARG A 221 21.29 -7.32 -12.10
C ARG A 221 20.91 -6.78 -10.72
N THR A 222 21.27 -5.52 -10.43
CA THR A 222 20.92 -4.87 -9.16
C THR A 222 19.42 -4.65 -9.10
N LYS A 223 18.81 -4.21 -10.20
CA LYS A 223 17.35 -4.10 -10.27
C LYS A 223 16.66 -5.47 -10.13
N ALA A 224 17.21 -6.52 -10.74
CA ALA A 224 16.71 -7.89 -10.59
C ALA A 224 16.75 -8.36 -9.13
N ALA A 225 17.85 -8.09 -8.42
CA ALA A 225 17.95 -8.40 -7.00
C ALA A 225 16.95 -7.60 -6.15
N VAL A 226 16.80 -6.29 -6.40
CA VAL A 226 15.80 -5.46 -5.72
C VAL A 226 14.39 -5.97 -5.95
N ASP A 227 14.00 -6.21 -7.20
CA ASP A 227 12.65 -6.67 -7.53
C ASP A 227 12.40 -8.07 -6.95
N ALA A 228 13.39 -8.98 -6.99
CA ALA A 228 13.30 -10.30 -6.35
C ALA A 228 13.13 -10.21 -4.83
N SER A 229 13.80 -9.29 -4.13
CA SER A 229 13.58 -9.06 -2.69
C SER A 229 12.19 -8.49 -2.42
N VAL A 230 11.76 -7.50 -3.21
CA VAL A 230 10.46 -6.84 -3.07
C VAL A 230 9.30 -7.81 -3.30
N TYR A 231 9.46 -8.77 -4.21
CA TYR A 231 8.49 -9.83 -4.45
C TYR A 231 8.63 -11.03 -3.50
N GLY A 232 9.55 -11.00 -2.53
CA GLY A 232 9.76 -12.10 -1.59
C GLY A 232 10.33 -13.37 -2.22
N LEU A 233 10.92 -13.28 -3.42
CA LEU A 233 11.53 -14.41 -4.13
C LEU A 233 12.90 -14.78 -3.55
N ILE A 234 13.55 -13.87 -2.83
CA ILE A 234 14.81 -14.07 -2.11
C ILE A 234 14.71 -13.46 -0.71
N GLN A 235 15.36 -14.09 0.27
CA GLN A 235 15.44 -13.57 1.64
C GLN A 235 16.64 -12.61 1.75
N GLN A 236 16.50 -11.57 2.59
CA GLN A 236 17.60 -10.71 3.04
C GLN A 236 18.05 -11.17 4.41
#